data_AF-A0A536SHS2-F1
#
_entry.id   AF-A0A536SHS2-F1
#
_cell.length_a   1.000
_cell.length_b   1.000
_cell.length_c   1.000
_cell.angle_alpha   90.00
_cell.angle_beta   90.00
_cell.angle_gamma   90.00
#
_symmetry.space_group_name_H-M   'P 1'
#
loop_
_entity.id
_entity.type
_entity.pdbx_description
1 polymer ?
#
loop_
_entity_poly.entity_id
_entity_poly.type
_entity_poly.pdbx_seq_one_letter_code
_entity_poly.pdbx_strand_id
1 'polypeptide(L)'
;MKRSACIVVAISLALYGCVDKTSSGAAGVKNIEVKVEGRRIVVPEERAEVKADIGTIMWNLPEKSNYLFPRDGIVIDPGNFSPCAPTKGGKSFTCAKRGHRLGHYKYIVNVNDSSKPLAPLPLPPLDPWVINAPPGI
;
A
#
# COMPACT_ATOMS: atom_id res chain seq x y z
N MET A 1 55.67 -25.75 -48.72
CA MET A 1 55.01 -24.61 -48.04
C MET A 1 54.63 -25.05 -46.63
N LYS A 2 55.27 -24.49 -45.60
CA LYS A 2 55.05 -24.78 -44.16
C LYS A 2 53.87 -23.95 -43.65
N ARG A 3 52.88 -24.57 -43.00
CA ARG A 3 51.79 -23.88 -42.31
C ARG A 3 52.20 -23.67 -40.85
N SER A 4 52.56 -22.44 -40.49
CA SER A 4 52.78 -22.02 -39.11
C SER A 4 51.43 -21.72 -38.45
N ALA A 5 51.17 -22.38 -37.32
CA ALA A 5 50.01 -22.11 -36.47
C ALA A 5 50.20 -20.77 -35.73
N CYS A 6 49.23 -19.86 -35.86
CA CYS A 6 49.14 -18.66 -35.02
C CYS A 6 48.21 -18.96 -33.85
N ILE A 7 48.75 -18.89 -32.63
CA ILE A 7 48.01 -19.02 -31.37
C ILE A 7 47.30 -17.69 -31.13
N VAL A 8 45.95 -17.71 -31.05
CA VAL A 8 45.16 -16.55 -30.61
C VAL A 8 44.87 -16.72 -29.13
N VAL A 9 45.52 -15.90 -28.30
CA VAL A 9 45.28 -15.82 -26.86
C VAL A 9 44.01 -15.00 -26.64
N ALA A 10 42.94 -15.67 -26.18
CA ALA A 10 41.72 -14.99 -25.74
C ALA A 10 41.93 -14.44 -24.32
N ILE A 11 42.00 -13.11 -24.20
CA ILE A 11 42.01 -12.42 -22.91
C ILE A 11 40.55 -12.28 -22.45
N SER A 12 40.13 -13.14 -21.54
CA SER A 12 38.84 -13.02 -20.86
C SER A 12 38.88 -11.83 -19.90
N LEU A 13 38.41 -10.66 -20.36
CA LEU A 13 38.06 -9.54 -19.49
C LEU A 13 36.80 -9.93 -18.71
N ALA A 14 37.02 -10.53 -17.53
CA ALA A 14 35.97 -10.69 -16.53
C ALA A 14 35.62 -9.30 -16.00
N LEU A 15 34.64 -8.66 -16.64
CA LEU A 15 33.89 -7.56 -16.04
C LEU A 15 33.14 -8.14 -14.84
N TYR A 16 33.81 -8.21 -13.69
CA TYR A 16 33.16 -8.20 -12.37
C TYR A 16 32.53 -6.81 -12.18
N GLY A 17 31.53 -6.50 -13.00
CA GLY A 17 30.53 -5.51 -12.65
C GLY A 17 29.79 -6.09 -11.47
N CYS A 18 29.98 -5.49 -10.29
CA CYS A 18 29.07 -5.68 -9.18
C CYS A 18 27.69 -5.25 -9.69
N VAL A 19 26.89 -6.22 -10.12
CA VAL A 19 25.44 -6.03 -10.16
C VAL A 19 25.08 -5.90 -8.70
N ASP A 20 25.00 -4.66 -8.23
CA ASP A 20 24.21 -4.35 -7.05
C ASP A 20 22.84 -4.97 -7.32
N LYS A 21 22.62 -6.14 -6.72
CA LYS A 21 21.28 -6.66 -6.49
C LYS A 21 20.63 -5.65 -5.56
N THR A 22 20.15 -4.55 -6.13
CA THR A 22 19.04 -3.82 -5.57
C THR A 22 17.94 -4.85 -5.50
N SER A 23 17.78 -5.42 -4.30
CA SER A 23 16.64 -6.24 -3.96
C SER A 23 15.41 -5.40 -4.27
N SER A 24 14.81 -5.61 -5.44
CA SER A 24 13.45 -5.20 -5.71
C SER A 24 12.54 -6.12 -4.89
N GLY A 25 12.69 -6.09 -3.57
CA GLY A 25 11.75 -6.69 -2.65
C GLY A 25 10.39 -6.07 -2.95
N ALA A 26 9.36 -6.92 -3.05
CA ALA A 26 8.00 -6.44 -3.23
C ALA A 26 7.71 -5.39 -2.14
N ALA A 27 7.25 -4.21 -2.55
CA ALA A 27 6.94 -3.14 -1.61
C ALA A 27 5.94 -3.64 -0.56
N GLY A 28 6.20 -3.33 0.71
CA GLY A 28 5.41 -3.80 1.83
C GLY A 28 3.97 -3.26 1.83
N VAL A 29 3.12 -3.91 2.62
CA VAL A 29 1.71 -3.51 2.82
C VAL A 29 1.51 -3.09 4.27
N LYS A 30 1.06 -1.85 4.49
CA LYS A 30 0.60 -1.38 5.80
C LYS A 30 -0.86 -1.79 5.98
N ASN A 31 -1.12 -2.62 6.97
CA ASN A 31 -2.48 -3.05 7.32
C ASN A 31 -3.07 -2.13 8.39
N ILE A 32 -4.33 -1.74 8.21
CA ILE A 32 -5.12 -0.95 9.16
C ILE A 32 -6.41 -1.72 9.43
N GLU A 33 -6.72 -1.95 10.70
CA GLU A 33 -7.99 -2.56 11.09
C GLU A 33 -9.11 -1.52 11.13
N VAL A 34 -10.28 -1.89 10.58
CA VAL A 34 -11.51 -1.11 10.66
C VAL A 34 -12.55 -1.95 11.38
N LYS A 35 -13.10 -1.43 12.47
CA LYS A 35 -14.17 -2.06 13.24
C LYS A 35 -15.46 -1.29 13.06
N VAL A 36 -16.57 -1.98 13.26
CA VAL A 36 -17.89 -1.36 13.35
C VAL A 36 -18.52 -1.80 14.65
N GLU A 37 -18.70 -0.85 15.57
CA GLU A 37 -19.25 -1.09 16.89
C GLU A 37 -20.62 -0.41 16.97
N GLY A 38 -21.68 -1.24 16.95
CA GLY A 38 -23.05 -0.76 16.80
C GLY A 38 -23.25 -0.04 15.46
N ARG A 39 -23.42 1.29 15.50
CA ARG A 39 -23.56 2.16 14.33
C ARG A 39 -22.41 3.16 14.22
N ARG A 40 -21.18 2.77 14.57
CA ARG A 40 -20.01 3.64 14.49
C ARG A 40 -18.85 2.88 13.85
N ILE A 41 -18.19 3.53 12.89
CA ILE A 41 -16.92 3.06 12.34
C ILE A 41 -15.82 3.46 13.33
N VAL A 42 -14.96 2.52 13.68
CA VAL A 42 -13.85 2.71 14.60
C VAL A 42 -12.57 2.27 13.88
N VAL A 43 -11.61 3.18 13.77
CA VAL A 43 -10.25 2.86 13.34
C VAL A 43 -9.36 2.99 14.58
N PRO A 44 -8.88 1.87 15.15
CA PRO A 44 -8.12 1.93 16.41
C PRO A 44 -6.80 2.71 16.30
N GLU A 45 -6.20 2.69 15.11
CA GLU A 45 -4.99 3.44 14.81
C GLU A 45 -5.36 4.87 14.38
N GLU A 46 -5.21 5.84 15.28
CA GLU A 46 -5.44 7.27 14.96
C GLU A 46 -4.47 7.80 13.90
N ARG A 47 -3.26 7.22 13.82
CA ARG A 47 -2.18 7.63 12.91
C ARG A 47 -1.48 6.41 12.32
N ALA A 48 -1.63 6.20 11.02
CA ALA A 48 -0.93 5.16 10.28
C ALA A 48 0.36 5.70 9.66
N GLU A 49 1.51 5.31 10.20
CA GLU A 49 2.80 5.65 9.61
C GLU A 49 3.16 4.70 8.46
N VAL A 50 3.56 5.26 7.33
CA VAL A 50 4.07 4.55 6.16
C VAL A 50 5.42 5.12 5.73
N LYS A 51 6.37 4.25 5.44
CA LYS A 51 7.74 4.60 5.03
C LYS A 51 7.96 4.32 3.54
N ALA A 52 9.18 4.56 3.06
CA ALA A 52 9.55 4.40 1.66
C ALA A 52 9.30 2.99 1.11
N ASP A 53 9.54 1.97 1.93
CA ASP A 53 9.39 0.54 1.64
C ASP A 53 7.94 0.06 1.58
N ILE A 54 6.99 0.82 2.13
CA ILE A 54 5.56 0.53 2.02
C ILE A 54 5.01 1.06 0.69
N GLY A 55 4.50 0.16 -0.14
CA GLY A 55 3.90 0.47 -1.44
C GLY A 55 2.38 0.50 -1.44
N THR A 56 1.73 -0.13 -0.45
CA THR A 56 0.26 -0.19 -0.37
C THR A 56 -0.21 -0.04 1.06
N ILE A 57 -1.33 0.64 1.24
CA ILE A 57 -2.09 0.66 2.50
C ILE A 57 -3.36 -0.15 2.28
N MET A 58 -3.66 -1.04 3.22
CA MET A 58 -4.82 -1.92 3.18
C MET A 58 -5.64 -1.78 4.46
N TRP A 59 -6.88 -1.35 4.33
CA TRP A 59 -7.88 -1.34 5.39
C TRP A 59 -8.65 -2.65 5.38
N ASN A 60 -8.87 -3.24 6.55
CA ASN A 60 -9.50 -4.56 6.68
C ASN A 60 -10.68 -4.51 7.65
N LEU A 61 -11.85 -4.95 7.19
CA LEU A 61 -13.00 -5.25 8.05
C LEU A 61 -12.85 -6.66 8.65
N PRO A 62 -13.54 -6.96 9.76
CA PRO A 62 -13.55 -8.31 10.31
C PRO A 62 -14.15 -9.29 9.29
N GLU A 63 -13.48 -10.41 9.03
CA GLU A 63 -13.90 -11.36 7.98
C GLU A 63 -15.33 -11.86 8.17
N LYS A 64 -15.72 -12.11 9.43
CA LYS A 64 -17.04 -12.61 9.83
C LYS A 64 -18.13 -11.53 9.92
N SER A 65 -17.80 -10.26 9.66
CA SER A 65 -18.80 -9.18 9.71
C SER A 65 -19.72 -9.22 8.48
N ASN A 66 -20.89 -8.57 8.55
CA ASN A 66 -21.73 -8.32 7.37
C ASN A 66 -21.34 -7.05 6.63
N TYR A 67 -20.28 -6.36 7.06
CA TYR A 67 -19.90 -5.08 6.49
C TYR A 67 -18.99 -5.22 5.28
N LEU A 68 -19.08 -4.28 4.34
CA LEU A 68 -18.27 -4.23 3.12
C LEU A 68 -17.86 -2.80 2.78
N PHE A 69 -16.67 -2.64 2.24
CA PHE A 69 -16.25 -1.39 1.64
C PHE A 69 -16.93 -1.18 0.28
N PRO A 70 -17.63 -0.05 0.07
CA PRO A 70 -18.06 0.37 -1.26
C PRO A 70 -16.85 0.85 -2.09
N ARG A 71 -17.10 1.30 -3.33
CA ARG A 71 -16.07 1.81 -4.24
C ARG A 71 -15.33 3.03 -3.66
N ASP A 72 -16.04 3.86 -2.91
CA ASP A 72 -15.56 5.03 -2.18
C ASP A 72 -15.29 4.70 -0.69
N GLY A 73 -14.99 3.43 -0.39
CA GLY A 73 -14.77 2.93 0.96
C GLY A 73 -13.65 3.66 1.73
N ILE A 74 -12.64 4.16 1.02
CA ILE A 74 -11.65 5.09 1.57
C ILE A 74 -11.57 6.30 0.65
N VAL A 75 -11.76 7.49 1.22
CA VAL A 75 -11.56 8.77 0.52
C VAL A 75 -10.34 9.44 1.12
N ILE A 76 -9.25 9.46 0.37
CA ILE A 76 -7.98 10.11 0.69
C ILE A 76 -7.58 10.98 -0.49
N ASP A 77 -6.83 12.07 -0.26
CA ASP A 77 -6.42 13.01 -1.30
C ASP A 77 -5.88 12.30 -2.56
N PRO A 78 -6.58 12.39 -3.70
CA PRO A 78 -6.21 11.70 -4.92
C PRO A 78 -4.99 12.37 -5.54
N GLY A 79 -3.82 11.78 -5.31
CA GLY A 79 -2.56 12.27 -5.90
C GLY A 79 -1.35 11.54 -5.34
N ASN A 80 -1.36 11.28 -4.04
CA ASN A 80 -0.31 10.54 -3.34
C ASN A 80 -0.64 9.05 -3.19
N PHE A 81 -1.93 8.71 -3.25
CA PHE A 81 -2.42 7.34 -3.13
C PHE A 81 -3.43 7.06 -4.25
N SER A 82 -3.06 6.20 -5.20
CA SER A 82 -3.90 5.73 -6.30
C SER A 82 -3.17 4.63 -7.11
N PRO A 83 -3.86 3.59 -7.60
CA PRO A 83 -5.30 3.37 -7.50
C PRO A 83 -5.78 2.97 -6.09
N CYS A 84 -7.04 3.30 -5.80
CA CYS A 84 -7.76 2.94 -4.58
C CYS A 84 -9.00 2.12 -4.96
N ALA A 85 -9.19 0.95 -4.34
CA ALA A 85 -10.31 0.06 -4.67
C ALA A 85 -10.62 -0.94 -3.54
N PRO A 86 -11.90 -1.40 -3.44
CA PRO A 86 -12.24 -2.54 -2.61
C PRO A 86 -11.66 -3.83 -3.21
N THR A 87 -11.19 -4.72 -2.34
CA THR A 87 -10.62 -6.03 -2.67
C THR A 87 -11.19 -7.09 -1.74
N LYS A 88 -10.86 -8.38 -1.97
CA LYS A 88 -11.37 -9.52 -1.19
C LYS A 88 -12.90 -9.49 -1.00
N GLY A 89 -13.63 -9.25 -2.10
CA GLY A 89 -15.09 -9.16 -2.08
C GLY A 89 -15.65 -7.99 -1.27
N GLY A 90 -14.86 -6.94 -1.02
CA GLY A 90 -15.23 -5.78 -0.20
C GLY A 90 -14.83 -5.87 1.27
N LYS A 91 -14.13 -6.94 1.69
CA LYS A 91 -13.60 -7.06 3.07
C LYS A 91 -12.32 -6.28 3.31
N SER A 92 -11.60 -5.97 2.24
CA SER A 92 -10.43 -5.12 2.28
C SER A 92 -10.61 -3.95 1.32
N PHE A 93 -9.93 -2.85 1.60
CA PHE A 93 -9.81 -1.72 0.69
C PHE A 93 -8.33 -1.37 0.57
N THR A 94 -7.83 -1.23 -0.64
CA THR A 94 -6.40 -1.01 -0.90
C THR A 94 -6.20 0.32 -1.61
N CYS A 95 -5.22 1.10 -1.15
CA CYS A 95 -4.70 2.24 -1.89
C CYS A 95 -3.20 2.07 -2.12
N ALA A 96 -2.80 2.05 -3.39
CA ALA A 96 -1.39 2.02 -3.77
C ALA A 96 -0.77 3.40 -3.60
N LYS A 97 0.43 3.47 -3.05
CA LYS A 97 1.18 4.71 -2.87
C LYS A 97 1.87 5.11 -4.17
N ARG A 98 1.62 6.33 -4.68
CA ARG A 98 2.26 6.89 -5.87
C ARG A 98 3.54 7.63 -5.50
N GLY A 99 4.61 6.87 -5.34
CA GLY A 99 5.92 7.41 -4.93
C GLY A 99 5.95 7.87 -3.47
N HIS A 100 7.11 8.33 -3.00
CA HIS A 100 7.31 8.67 -1.59
C HIS A 100 7.27 10.18 -1.35
N ARG A 101 6.05 10.74 -1.30
CA ARG A 101 5.82 12.15 -0.97
C ARG A 101 5.49 12.32 0.50
N LEU A 102 6.43 12.89 1.25
CA LEU A 102 6.28 13.14 2.69
C LEU A 102 5.06 14.01 2.97
N GLY A 103 4.35 13.73 4.07
CA GLY A 103 3.18 14.51 4.45
C GLY A 103 2.20 13.78 5.35
N HIS A 104 1.19 14.52 5.80
CA HIS A 104 0.09 14.05 6.62
C HIS A 104 -1.20 14.10 5.79
N TYR A 105 -1.89 12.97 5.69
CA TYR A 105 -3.04 12.83 4.82
C TYR A 105 -4.25 12.38 5.65
N LYS A 106 -5.26 13.23 5.76
CA LYS A 106 -6.56 12.83 6.30
C LYS A 106 -7.25 11.89 5.32
N TYR A 107 -8.04 10.97 5.86
CA TYR A 107 -8.92 10.14 5.05
C TYR A 107 -10.25 9.86 5.75
N ILE A 108 -11.26 9.55 4.95
CA ILE A 108 -12.60 9.14 5.40
C ILE A 108 -12.75 7.64 5.16
N VAL A 109 -13.45 6.96 6.06
CA VAL A 109 -13.80 5.55 5.94
C VAL A 109 -15.32 5.42 5.76
N ASN A 110 -15.73 4.80 4.65
CA ASN A 110 -17.10 4.49 4.32
C ASN A 110 -17.31 2.97 4.32
N VAL A 111 -18.39 2.50 4.93
CA VAL A 111 -18.70 1.07 5.07
C VAL A 111 -20.20 0.86 4.90
N ASN A 112 -20.56 -0.14 4.10
CA ASN A 112 -21.95 -0.58 3.90
C ASN A 112 -22.23 -1.84 4.71
N ASP A 113 -23.49 -2.02 5.13
CA ASP A 113 -24.01 -3.33 5.52
C ASP A 113 -24.33 -4.09 4.22
N SER A 114 -23.83 -5.31 4.05
CA SER A 114 -23.98 -6.12 2.84
C SER A 114 -25.44 -6.32 2.40
N SER A 115 -26.39 -6.09 3.31
CA SER A 115 -27.83 -6.20 3.07
C SER A 115 -28.52 -4.89 2.67
N LYS A 116 -27.95 -3.72 3.02
CA LYS A 116 -28.52 -2.39 2.77
C LYS A 116 -27.41 -1.34 2.68
N PRO A 117 -27.40 -0.47 1.64
CA PRO A 117 -26.56 0.73 1.67
C PRO A 117 -26.90 1.51 2.95
N LEU A 118 -25.96 1.59 3.89
CA LEU A 118 -26.14 2.43 5.06
C LEU A 118 -25.87 3.86 4.61
N ALA A 119 -26.73 4.79 5.02
CA ALA A 119 -26.40 6.21 4.90
C ALA A 119 -25.05 6.43 5.62
N PRO A 120 -24.11 7.20 5.02
CA PRO A 120 -22.86 7.53 5.69
C PRO A 120 -23.18 8.07 7.08
N LEU A 121 -22.72 7.38 8.12
CA LEU A 121 -22.92 7.85 9.48
C LEU A 121 -22.09 9.13 9.65
N PRO A 122 -22.64 10.20 10.23
CA PRO A 122 -21.88 11.42 10.47
C PRO A 122 -20.66 11.06 11.34
N LEU A 123 -19.48 11.31 10.76
CA LEU A 123 -18.20 10.95 11.36
C LEU A 123 -18.07 11.64 12.74
N PRO A 124 -17.78 10.91 13.83
CA PRO A 124 -17.25 11.56 15.02
C PRO A 124 -15.87 12.17 14.71
N PRO A 125 -15.45 13.23 15.42
CA PRO A 125 -14.31 14.09 15.08
C PRO A 125 -12.91 13.46 15.15
N LEU A 126 -12.81 12.14 15.35
CA LEU A 126 -11.55 11.41 15.27
C LEU A 126 -11.25 11.09 13.80
N ASP A 127 -10.89 12.13 13.04
CA ASP A 127 -10.38 11.97 11.68
C ASP A 127 -9.05 11.19 11.74
N PRO A 128 -8.95 10.00 11.12
CA PRO A 128 -7.69 9.27 11.08
C PRO A 128 -6.74 9.87 10.03
N TRP A 129 -5.44 9.67 10.24
CA TRP A 129 -4.39 10.21 9.37
C TRP A 129 -3.43 9.12 8.88
N VAL A 130 -2.90 9.30 7.68
CA VAL A 130 -1.70 8.62 7.20
C VAL A 130 -0.52 9.58 7.27
N ILE A 131 0.58 9.15 7.87
CA ILE A 131 1.84 9.90 7.89
C ILE A 131 2.83 9.17 6.98
N ASN A 132 3.20 9.80 5.86
CA ASN A 132 4.28 9.31 5.01
C ASN A 132 5.60 9.88 5.53
N ALA A 133 6.35 9.08 6.28
CA ALA A 133 7.53 9.49 7.03
C ALA A 133 8.83 9.16 6.26
N PRO A 134 9.93 9.91 6.47
CA PRO A 134 11.22 9.61 5.84
C PRO A 134 11.70 8.18 6.18
N PRO A 135 12.62 7.61 5.36
CA PRO A 135 13.28 6.37 5.72
C PRO A 135 13.92 6.53 7.11
N GLY A 136 13.69 5.57 8.01
CA GLY A 136 14.25 5.63 9.36
C GLY A 136 15.76 5.75 9.31
N ILE A 137 16.31 6.72 10.04
CA ILE A 137 17.74 6.83 10.34
C ILE A 137 18.09 5.82 11.43
#